data_AF-A0A3B0ZAV5-F1
#
_entry.id   AF-A0A3B0ZAV5-F1
#
_cell.length_a   1.000
_cell.length_b   1.000
_cell.length_c   1.000
_cell.angle_alpha   90.00
_cell.angle_beta   90.00
_cell.angle_gamma   90.00
#
_symmetry.space_group_name_H-M   'P 1'
#
loop_
_entity.id
_entity.type
_entity.pdbx_description
1 polymer ?
#
loop_
_entity_poly.entity_id
_entity_poly.type
_entity_poly.pdbx_seq_one_letter_code
_entity_poly.pdbx_strand_id
1 'polypeptide(L)'
;MHGLTREVLDQAYNEWISHFSHLPEPRWVVLLGGDSGPFVFTAAKAQRLAVWLNERVGHTGGSVLVSNSVRTPKEAYAAFLGTLKVPVHVHHWGSGEENPYRGYLAVADQLVVTGESMSMLAEAVAAQRPLYIFDLSDTPADAGVAANRPWWSIPHNFRYKPLTHRLAMWLAPRRMRRDISRIQTALVKAGTVAWAGQSAVAEVKAASGKGLDYAANRVRQVLSGVKENLK
;
A
#
# COMPACT_ATOMS: atom_id res chain seq x y z
N MET A 1 -17.30 -4.73 -0.09
CA MET A 1 -16.44 -3.97 -1.00
C MET A 1 -17.31 -2.90 -1.60
N HIS A 2 -17.09 -1.62 -1.26
CA HIS A 2 -17.80 -0.55 -1.95
C HIS A 2 -17.26 -0.50 -3.39
N GLY A 3 -18.17 -0.44 -4.36
CA GLY A 3 -17.85 -0.51 -5.78
C GLY A 3 -17.11 0.74 -6.25
N LEU A 4 -15.79 0.65 -6.31
CA LEU A 4 -14.98 1.52 -7.18
C LEU A 4 -15.18 1.00 -8.61
N THR A 5 -16.30 1.37 -9.21
CA THR A 5 -16.50 1.24 -10.66
C THR A 5 -15.80 2.40 -11.36
N ARG A 6 -15.65 2.29 -12.68
CA ARG A 6 -15.02 3.35 -13.46
C ARG A 6 -15.79 4.66 -13.35
N GLU A 7 -17.11 4.57 -13.37
CA GLU A 7 -18.03 5.72 -13.27
C GLU A 7 -17.87 6.44 -11.93
N VAL A 8 -17.74 5.69 -10.82
CA VAL A 8 -17.51 6.26 -9.49
C VAL A 8 -16.17 6.99 -9.41
N LEU A 9 -15.13 6.46 -10.06
CA LEU A 9 -13.82 7.10 -10.12
C LEU A 9 -13.81 8.34 -11.02
N ASP A 10 -14.51 8.31 -12.15
CA ASP A 10 -14.61 9.47 -13.05
C ASP A 10 -15.41 10.60 -12.39
N GLN A 11 -16.47 10.28 -11.65
CA GLN A 11 -17.19 11.27 -10.82
C GLN A 11 -16.26 11.85 -9.76
N ALA A 12 -15.55 11.01 -9.00
CA ALA A 12 -14.62 11.46 -7.98
C ALA A 12 -13.46 12.29 -8.57
N TYR A 13 -13.02 12.01 -9.80
CA TYR A 13 -12.01 12.84 -10.48
C TYR A 13 -12.53 14.27 -10.68
N ASN A 14 -13.75 14.42 -11.22
CA ASN A 14 -14.34 15.73 -11.49
C ASN A 14 -14.58 16.54 -10.22
N GLU A 15 -14.98 15.86 -9.13
CA GLU A 15 -15.18 16.50 -7.82
C GLU A 15 -13.86 16.99 -7.21
N TRP A 16 -12.77 16.23 -7.35
CA TRP A 16 -11.55 16.45 -6.56
C TRP A 16 -10.38 17.08 -7.33
N ILE A 17 -10.36 17.05 -8.66
CA ILE A 17 -9.20 17.51 -9.43
C ILE A 17 -8.86 18.99 -9.16
N SER A 18 -9.87 19.83 -8.94
CA SER A 18 -9.69 21.26 -8.63
C SER A 18 -8.93 21.48 -7.32
N HIS A 19 -9.15 20.62 -6.32
CA HIS A 19 -8.47 20.67 -5.02
C HIS A 19 -6.96 20.44 -5.13
N PHE A 20 -6.51 19.71 -6.16
CA PHE A 20 -5.11 19.35 -6.37
C PHE A 20 -4.49 20.02 -7.60
N SER A 21 -5.21 20.95 -8.24
CA SER A 21 -4.77 21.66 -9.45
C SER A 21 -3.54 22.54 -9.22
N HIS A 22 -3.34 23.02 -8.00
CA HIS A 22 -2.18 23.82 -7.60
C HIS A 22 -0.90 22.99 -7.42
N LEU A 23 -1.00 21.66 -7.44
CA LEU A 23 0.13 20.76 -7.27
C LEU A 23 0.67 20.31 -8.63
N PRO A 24 2.01 20.23 -8.79
CA PRO A 24 2.61 19.76 -10.03
C PRO A 24 2.30 18.28 -10.28
N GLU A 25 2.08 17.95 -11.55
CA GLU A 25 2.00 16.58 -12.05
C GLU A 25 3.41 16.03 -12.36
N PRO A 26 3.62 14.70 -12.31
CA PRO A 26 2.67 13.66 -11.90
C PRO A 26 2.35 13.67 -10.39
N ARG A 27 1.09 13.36 -10.05
CA ARG A 27 0.60 13.21 -8.67
C ARG A 27 0.80 11.78 -8.18
N TRP A 28 1.71 11.61 -7.24
CA TRP A 28 1.99 10.34 -6.56
C TRP A 28 1.11 10.20 -5.32
N VAL A 29 0.12 9.33 -5.39
CA VAL A 29 -0.80 9.08 -4.27
C VAL A 29 -0.24 7.96 -3.39
N VAL A 30 -0.07 8.25 -2.10
CA VAL A 30 0.53 7.35 -1.11
C VAL A 30 -0.49 7.03 -0.03
N LEU A 31 -0.93 5.77 0.03
CA LEU A 31 -1.85 5.26 1.03
C LEU A 31 -1.07 4.54 2.12
N LEU A 32 -0.89 5.22 3.25
CA LEU A 32 -0.18 4.71 4.40
C LEU A 32 -1.14 3.91 5.29
N GLY A 33 -0.97 2.59 5.26
CA GLY A 33 -1.54 1.70 6.24
C GLY A 33 -0.77 1.75 7.57
N GLY A 34 -0.55 0.61 8.19
CA GLY A 34 0.13 0.57 9.49
C GLY A 34 0.19 -0.82 10.10
N ASP A 35 0.26 -0.93 11.42
CA ASP A 35 0.48 -2.22 12.08
C ASP A 35 -0.65 -3.22 11.78
N SER A 36 -0.30 -4.41 11.27
CA SER A 36 -1.24 -5.48 10.89
C SER A 36 -0.60 -6.87 10.99
N GLY A 37 -1.10 -7.75 11.85
CA GLY A 37 -0.55 -9.10 12.02
C GLY A 37 0.95 -9.08 12.33
N PRO A 38 1.82 -9.66 11.47
CA PRO A 38 3.28 -9.62 11.64
C PRO A 38 3.91 -8.30 11.14
N PHE A 39 3.18 -7.47 10.39
CA PHE A 39 3.70 -6.25 9.82
C PHE A 39 3.71 -5.12 10.85
N VAL A 40 4.89 -4.57 11.09
CA VAL A 40 5.10 -3.41 11.95
C VAL A 40 5.61 -2.25 11.10
N PHE A 41 4.88 -1.14 11.09
CA PHE A 41 5.27 0.05 10.34
C PHE A 41 6.13 0.96 11.21
N THR A 42 7.45 0.78 11.14
CA THR A 42 8.42 1.52 11.95
C THR A 42 8.81 2.86 11.33
N ALA A 43 9.35 3.78 12.13
CA ALA A 43 9.93 5.04 11.65
C ALA A 43 10.98 4.83 10.55
N ALA A 44 11.88 3.84 10.71
CA ALA A 44 12.89 3.53 9.71
C ALA A 44 12.28 3.06 8.37
N LYS A 45 11.22 2.24 8.40
CA LYS A 45 10.50 1.84 7.18
C LYS A 45 9.82 3.04 6.52
N ALA A 46 9.26 3.94 7.33
CA ALA A 46 8.61 5.15 6.85
C ALA A 46 9.61 6.12 6.18
N GLN A 47 10.79 6.30 6.77
CA GLN A 47 11.89 7.06 6.18
C GLN A 47 12.34 6.47 4.85
N ARG A 48 12.50 5.14 4.76
CA ARG A 48 12.86 4.45 3.51
C ARG A 48 11.87 4.74 2.39
N LEU A 49 10.57 4.70 2.69
CA LEU A 49 9.53 5.03 1.72
C LEU A 49 9.61 6.50 1.26
N ALA A 50 9.81 7.42 2.19
CA ALA A 50 9.93 8.85 1.87
C ALA A 50 11.19 9.17 1.04
N VAL A 51 12.33 8.53 1.34
CA VAL A 51 13.57 8.65 0.53
C VAL A 51 13.32 8.17 -0.89
N TRP A 52 12.71 7.00 -1.04
CA TRP A 52 12.38 6.45 -2.36
C TRP A 52 11.44 7.38 -3.15
N LEU A 53 10.44 7.99 -2.49
CA LEU A 53 9.56 8.97 -3.12
C LEU A 53 10.30 10.25 -3.52
N ASN A 54 11.20 10.77 -2.67
CA ASN A 54 12.00 11.95 -3.00
C ASN A 54 12.82 11.74 -4.27
N GLU A 55 13.44 10.57 -4.42
CA GLU A 55 14.19 10.22 -5.63
C GLU A 55 13.27 10.17 -6.86
N ARG A 56 12.14 9.46 -6.75
CA ARG A 56 11.20 9.28 -7.86
C ARG A 56 10.57 10.59 -8.34
N VAL A 57 9.97 11.31 -7.39
CA VAL A 57 9.27 12.57 -7.67
C VAL A 57 10.26 13.68 -8.00
N GLY A 58 11.43 13.70 -7.36
CA GLY A 58 12.48 14.68 -7.65
C GLY A 58 13.02 14.57 -9.07
N HIS A 59 13.14 13.35 -9.62
CA HIS A 59 13.62 13.13 -10.99
C HIS A 59 12.58 13.51 -12.06
N THR A 60 11.30 13.22 -11.82
CA THR A 60 10.23 13.46 -12.81
C THR A 60 9.59 14.84 -12.69
N GLY A 61 9.86 15.57 -11.61
CA GLY A 61 8.93 16.60 -11.12
C GLY A 61 7.66 15.95 -10.57
N GLY A 62 6.80 16.77 -9.95
CA GLY A 62 5.50 16.34 -9.46
C GLY A 62 5.31 16.52 -7.96
N SER A 63 4.30 15.86 -7.43
CA SER A 63 3.82 16.04 -6.06
C SER A 63 3.39 14.73 -5.42
N VAL A 64 3.28 14.74 -4.09
CA VAL A 64 2.81 13.61 -3.29
C VAL A 64 1.48 13.97 -2.62
N LEU A 65 0.47 13.11 -2.79
CA LEU A 65 -0.78 13.15 -2.05
C LEU A 65 -0.76 12.00 -1.04
N VAL A 66 -0.67 12.28 0.26
CA VAL A 66 -0.54 11.24 1.29
C VAL A 66 -1.76 11.18 2.19
N SER A 67 -2.27 9.97 2.40
CA SER A 67 -3.31 9.69 3.39
C SER A 67 -2.83 8.60 4.33
N ASN A 68 -2.88 8.85 5.63
CA ASN A 68 -2.66 7.82 6.64
C ASN A 68 -3.97 7.10 7.02
N SER A 69 -3.87 6.13 7.91
CA SER A 69 -5.00 5.36 8.42
C SER A 69 -5.00 5.33 9.94
N VAL A 70 -6.11 4.89 10.54
CA VAL A 70 -6.22 4.62 11.98
C VAL A 70 -5.13 3.68 12.51
N ARG A 71 -4.50 2.87 11.64
CA ARG A 71 -3.46 1.90 12.02
C ARG A 71 -2.05 2.46 11.92
N THR A 72 -1.86 3.63 11.32
CA THR A 72 -0.53 4.22 11.10
C THR A 72 0.06 4.70 12.43
N PRO A 73 1.21 4.19 12.88
CA PRO A 73 1.85 4.67 14.09
C PRO A 73 2.29 6.13 13.95
N LYS A 74 2.05 6.95 14.99
CA LYS A 74 2.39 8.39 14.99
C LYS A 74 3.85 8.65 14.66
N GLU A 75 4.76 7.87 15.23
CA GLU A 75 6.21 7.97 14.99
C GLU A 75 6.57 7.67 13.53
N ALA A 76 5.95 6.65 12.93
CA ALA A 76 6.16 6.32 11.52
C ALA A 76 5.65 7.43 10.60
N TYR A 77 4.46 7.95 10.89
CA TYR A 77 3.88 9.05 10.13
C TYR A 77 4.72 10.33 10.22
N ALA A 78 5.16 10.70 11.42
CA ALA A 78 6.03 11.85 11.63
C ALA A 78 7.39 11.69 10.92
N ALA A 79 7.99 10.51 11.00
CA ALA A 79 9.24 10.21 10.32
C ALA A 79 9.11 10.24 8.79
N PHE A 80 7.98 9.75 8.25
CA PHE A 80 7.66 9.85 6.82
C PHE A 80 7.59 11.32 6.37
N LEU A 81 6.74 12.12 7.02
CA LEU A 81 6.54 13.53 6.65
C LEU A 81 7.81 14.36 6.83
N GLY A 82 8.55 14.15 7.92
CA GLY A 82 9.81 14.87 8.18
C GLY A 82 10.95 14.52 7.22
N THR A 83 10.83 13.40 6.48
CA THR A 83 11.83 12.98 5.48
C THR A 83 11.46 13.41 4.07
N LEU A 84 10.17 13.65 3.81
CA LEU A 84 9.68 14.03 2.48
C LEU A 84 10.09 15.47 2.15
N LYS A 85 10.62 15.68 0.95
CA LYS A 85 11.19 16.97 0.49
C LYS A 85 10.53 17.53 -0.77
N VAL A 86 9.55 16.82 -1.31
CA VAL A 86 8.84 17.17 -2.54
C VAL A 86 7.51 17.85 -2.20
N PRO A 87 6.88 18.60 -3.15
CA PRO A 87 5.57 19.18 -2.94
C PRO A 87 4.58 18.13 -2.44
N VAL A 88 3.92 18.41 -1.32
CA VAL A 88 3.07 17.43 -0.64
C VAL A 88 1.76 18.06 -0.23
N HIS A 89 0.68 17.30 -0.42
CA HIS A 89 -0.59 17.52 0.24
C HIS A 89 -0.91 16.31 1.12
N VAL A 90 -1.40 16.59 2.33
CA VAL A 90 -1.49 15.63 3.42
C VAL A 90 -2.93 15.61 3.93
N HIS A 91 -3.54 14.43 3.94
CA HIS A 91 -4.77 14.19 4.67
C HIS A 91 -4.49 13.31 5.89
N HIS A 92 -4.92 13.78 7.06
CA HIS A 92 -4.83 13.01 8.29
C HIS A 92 -6.15 12.29 8.60
N TRP A 93 -6.10 10.96 8.71
CA TRP A 93 -7.25 10.16 9.11
C TRP A 93 -7.80 10.63 10.45
N GLY A 94 -9.10 10.96 10.46
CA GLY A 94 -9.77 11.46 11.65
C GLY A 94 -9.55 12.96 11.91
N SER A 95 -9.07 13.73 10.93
CA SER A 95 -9.05 15.21 11.01
C SER A 95 -10.44 15.84 11.12
N GLY A 96 -11.50 15.08 10.83
CA GLY A 96 -12.87 15.60 10.73
C GLY A 96 -13.17 16.24 9.38
N GLU A 97 -12.17 16.40 8.52
CA GLU A 97 -12.32 16.82 7.14
C GLU A 97 -12.95 15.71 6.30
N GLU A 98 -13.55 16.10 5.17
CA GLU A 98 -14.03 15.14 4.19
C GLU A 98 -12.89 14.22 3.74
N ASN A 99 -13.16 12.91 3.68
CA ASN A 99 -12.14 11.92 3.34
C ASN A 99 -11.87 11.93 1.82
N PRO A 100 -10.68 12.40 1.36
CA PRO A 100 -10.36 12.54 -0.05
C PRO A 100 -9.97 11.21 -0.69
N TYR A 101 -10.09 10.08 0.02
CA TYR A 101 -9.61 8.77 -0.43
C TYR A 101 -10.05 8.41 -1.86
N ARG A 102 -11.31 8.66 -2.22
CA ARG A 102 -11.80 8.41 -3.59
C ARG A 102 -11.20 9.40 -4.60
N GLY A 103 -11.11 10.67 -4.22
CA GLY A 103 -10.44 11.70 -5.02
C GLY A 103 -8.99 11.34 -5.29
N TYR A 104 -8.25 10.92 -4.26
CA TYR A 104 -6.87 10.45 -4.35
C TYR A 104 -6.75 9.28 -5.34
N LEU A 105 -7.57 8.24 -5.22
CA LEU A 105 -7.55 7.12 -6.18
C LEU A 105 -7.85 7.57 -7.61
N ALA A 106 -8.76 8.54 -7.79
CA ALA A 106 -9.19 9.01 -9.10
C ALA A 106 -8.12 9.86 -9.80
N VAL A 107 -7.48 10.79 -9.08
CA VAL A 107 -6.50 11.76 -9.61
C VAL A 107 -5.07 11.22 -9.66
N ALA A 108 -4.83 10.02 -9.14
CA ALA A 108 -3.49 9.43 -9.10
C ALA A 108 -2.91 9.22 -10.51
N ASP A 109 -1.71 9.74 -10.74
CA ASP A 109 -0.89 9.36 -11.89
C ASP A 109 -0.06 8.11 -11.56
N GLN A 110 0.34 7.98 -10.29
CA GLN A 110 1.06 6.84 -9.73
C GLN A 110 0.50 6.55 -8.34
N LEU A 111 0.32 5.28 -7.99
CA LEU A 111 -0.17 4.84 -6.68
C LEU A 111 0.91 4.10 -5.91
N VAL A 112 1.02 4.40 -4.62
CA VAL A 112 1.88 3.68 -3.68
C VAL A 112 1.04 3.25 -2.48
N VAL A 113 1.03 1.97 -2.16
CA VAL A 113 0.22 1.43 -1.06
C VAL A 113 1.10 0.55 -0.17
N THR A 114 0.96 0.68 1.15
CA THR A 114 1.64 -0.26 2.05
C THR A 114 1.03 -1.66 1.95
N GLY A 115 1.89 -2.67 1.82
CA GLY A 115 1.48 -4.01 1.37
C GLY A 115 0.63 -4.81 2.34
N GLU A 116 0.44 -4.37 3.57
CA GLU A 116 -0.26 -5.13 4.60
C GLU A 116 -1.79 -5.03 4.50
N SER A 117 -2.32 -4.10 3.71
CA SER A 117 -3.77 -3.90 3.54
C SER A 117 -4.28 -4.46 2.22
N MET A 118 -4.89 -5.65 2.27
CA MET A 118 -5.53 -6.27 1.09
C MET A 118 -6.68 -5.43 0.52
N SER A 119 -7.41 -4.70 1.37
CA SER A 119 -8.50 -3.83 0.90
C SER A 119 -7.96 -2.64 0.12
N MET A 120 -6.94 -1.92 0.63
CA MET A 120 -6.35 -0.80 -0.11
C MET A 120 -5.72 -1.28 -1.42
N LEU A 121 -5.04 -2.44 -1.41
CA LEU A 121 -4.47 -3.01 -2.63
C LEU A 121 -5.55 -3.34 -3.67
N ALA A 122 -6.66 -3.95 -3.26
CA ALA A 122 -7.76 -4.27 -4.17
C ALA A 122 -8.38 -3.01 -4.80
N GLU A 123 -8.52 -1.95 -4.02
CA GLU A 123 -9.07 -0.66 -4.47
C GLU A 123 -8.08 0.10 -5.38
N ALA A 124 -6.79 0.08 -5.05
CA ALA A 124 -5.75 0.67 -5.88
C ALA A 124 -5.60 -0.06 -7.24
N VAL A 125 -5.74 -1.39 -7.26
CA VAL A 125 -5.80 -2.15 -8.52
C VAL A 125 -7.03 -1.75 -9.35
N ALA A 126 -8.17 -1.52 -8.69
CA ALA A 126 -9.39 -1.07 -9.38
C ALA A 126 -9.26 0.34 -9.99
N ALA A 127 -8.37 1.18 -9.47
CA ALA A 127 -8.08 2.49 -10.04
C ALA A 127 -7.34 2.44 -11.40
N GLN A 128 -6.78 1.28 -11.78
CA GLN A 128 -6.09 1.06 -13.06
C GLN A 128 -4.93 2.05 -13.32
N ARG A 129 -4.30 2.54 -12.25
CA ARG A 129 -3.09 3.37 -12.31
C ARG A 129 -1.84 2.50 -12.05
N PRO A 130 -0.66 2.93 -12.50
CA PRO A 130 0.60 2.32 -12.06
C PRO A 130 0.63 2.20 -10.54
N LEU A 131 0.83 0.98 -10.04
CA LEU A 131 0.76 0.68 -8.60
C LEU A 131 2.10 0.13 -8.11
N TYR A 132 2.60 0.72 -7.03
CA TYR A 132 3.74 0.23 -6.28
C TYR A 132 3.30 -0.23 -4.88
N ILE A 133 3.77 -1.41 -4.48
CA ILE A 133 3.55 -1.94 -3.14
C ILE A 133 4.78 -1.66 -2.30
N PHE A 134 4.63 -0.96 -1.18
CA PHE A 134 5.69 -0.83 -0.20
C PHE A 134 5.65 -2.01 0.78
N ASP A 135 6.71 -2.82 0.77
CA ASP A 135 6.81 -3.97 1.65
C ASP A 135 7.16 -3.56 3.09
N LEU A 136 6.26 -3.91 4.02
CA LEU A 136 6.44 -3.73 5.45
C LEU A 136 7.09 -4.94 6.12
N SER A 137 7.46 -5.99 5.37
CA SER A 137 8.19 -7.13 5.90
C SER A 137 9.57 -6.74 6.43
N ASP A 138 10.04 -7.45 7.44
CA ASP A 138 11.40 -7.27 7.98
C ASP A 138 12.49 -7.84 7.05
N THR A 139 12.07 -8.73 6.16
CA THR A 139 12.77 -9.20 4.97
C THR A 139 12.08 -8.61 3.74
N PRO A 140 12.47 -7.41 3.29
CA PRO A 140 12.00 -6.85 2.03
C PRO A 140 12.25 -7.84 0.88
N ALA A 141 11.35 -7.88 -0.10
CA ALA A 141 11.45 -8.79 -1.25
C ALA A 141 12.77 -8.67 -2.07
N ASP A 142 13.52 -7.58 -1.95
CA ASP A 142 14.81 -7.33 -2.59
C ASP A 142 16.05 -7.62 -1.71
N ALA A 143 15.86 -7.97 -0.44
CA ALA A 143 16.99 -8.16 0.49
C ALA A 143 17.81 -9.45 0.25
N GLY A 144 17.44 -10.24 -0.77
CA GLY A 144 18.06 -11.52 -1.07
C GLY A 144 18.00 -12.51 0.10
N VAL A 145 18.72 -13.63 -0.01
CA VAL A 145 18.83 -14.67 1.03
C VAL A 145 19.51 -14.15 2.32
N ALA A 146 20.06 -12.94 2.29
CA ALA A 146 20.86 -12.33 3.37
C ALA A 146 20.06 -11.77 4.55
N ALA A 147 18.74 -11.63 4.44
CA ALA A 147 17.92 -11.01 5.49
C ALA A 147 17.22 -12.00 6.43
N ASN A 148 17.67 -13.26 6.53
CA ASN A 148 17.10 -14.25 7.46
C ASN A 148 17.49 -13.93 8.92
N ARG A 149 17.03 -12.79 9.43
CA ARG A 149 17.15 -12.40 10.83
C ARG A 149 16.12 -13.18 11.61
N PRO A 150 16.54 -13.97 12.62
CA PRO A 150 15.58 -14.72 13.39
C PRO A 150 14.63 -13.74 14.11
N TRP A 151 13.36 -14.12 14.23
CA TRP A 151 12.32 -13.22 14.73
C TRP A 151 12.64 -12.56 16.09
N TRP A 152 13.40 -13.25 16.95
CA TRP A 152 13.80 -12.81 18.28
C TRP A 152 14.89 -11.72 18.26
N SER A 153 15.60 -11.55 17.15
CA SER A 153 16.63 -10.51 17.01
C SER A 153 16.05 -9.16 16.57
N ILE A 154 14.73 -9.05 16.44
CA ILE A 154 14.05 -7.87 15.91
C ILE A 154 13.25 -7.24 17.06
N PRO A 155 13.72 -6.12 17.65
CA PRO A 155 13.14 -5.58 18.89
C PRO A 155 11.63 -5.26 18.80
N HIS A 156 11.16 -4.78 17.65
CA HIS A 156 9.75 -4.44 17.49
C HIS A 156 8.82 -5.66 17.36
N ASN A 157 9.36 -6.88 17.20
CA ASN A 157 8.55 -8.11 17.19
C ASN A 157 8.04 -8.49 18.59
N PHE A 158 8.59 -7.88 19.64
CA PHE A 158 8.10 -8.00 21.00
C PHE A 158 6.96 -7.03 21.34
N ARG A 159 6.55 -6.14 20.41
CA ARG A 159 5.35 -5.30 20.60
C ARG A 159 4.11 -6.19 20.73
N TYR A 160 3.10 -5.71 21.44
CA TYR A 160 1.93 -6.54 21.80
C TYR A 160 1.23 -7.16 20.58
N LYS A 161 1.13 -6.45 19.45
CA LYS A 161 0.49 -6.98 18.22
C LYS A 161 1.24 -8.16 17.59
N PRO A 162 2.52 -8.05 17.19
CA PRO A 162 3.25 -9.17 16.64
C PRO A 162 3.40 -10.33 17.65
N LEU A 163 3.55 -10.04 18.94
CA LEU A 163 3.67 -11.06 19.99
C LEU A 163 2.37 -11.86 20.16
N THR A 164 1.23 -11.16 20.26
CA THR A 164 -0.10 -11.81 20.33
C THR A 164 -0.45 -12.52 19.02
N HIS A 165 -0.12 -11.94 17.87
CA HIS A 165 -0.30 -12.61 16.57
C HIS A 165 0.54 -13.89 16.48
N ARG A 166 1.78 -13.89 16.96
CA ARG A 166 2.66 -15.07 16.98
C ARG A 166 2.13 -16.17 17.92
N LEU A 167 1.68 -15.80 19.12
CA LEU A 167 1.03 -16.73 20.05
C LEU A 167 -0.26 -17.29 19.47
N ALA A 168 -1.08 -16.44 18.84
CA ALA A 168 -2.28 -16.86 18.14
C ALA A 168 -1.95 -17.82 17.00
N MET A 169 -0.89 -17.55 16.22
CA MET A 169 -0.46 -18.43 15.13
C MET A 169 0.12 -19.75 15.63
N TRP A 170 0.71 -19.79 16.82
CA TRP A 170 1.16 -21.03 17.46
C TRP A 170 -0.02 -21.94 17.87
N LEU A 171 -1.13 -21.35 18.29
CA LEU A 171 -2.34 -22.08 18.71
C LEU A 171 -3.40 -22.25 17.60
N ALA A 172 -3.33 -21.47 16.52
CA ALA A 172 -4.37 -21.45 15.48
C ALA A 172 -4.24 -22.59 14.46
N PRO A 173 -5.36 -23.23 14.06
CA PRO A 173 -5.40 -24.22 12.98
C PRO A 173 -4.83 -23.65 11.67
N ARG A 174 -4.06 -24.47 10.93
CA ARG A 174 -3.40 -24.09 9.65
C ARG A 174 -4.35 -23.45 8.62
N ARG A 175 -5.66 -23.78 8.66
CA ARG A 175 -6.75 -23.23 7.84
C ARG A 175 -6.92 -21.71 7.93
N MET A 176 -6.57 -21.07 9.05
CA MET A 176 -6.80 -19.63 9.27
C MET A 176 -5.64 -18.74 8.81
N ARG A 177 -4.57 -19.31 8.25
CA ARG A 177 -3.38 -18.57 7.83
C ARG A 177 -3.60 -18.02 6.42
N ARG A 178 -4.16 -16.81 6.31
CA ARG A 178 -4.17 -16.07 5.03
C ARG A 178 -2.75 -15.63 4.71
N ASP A 179 -2.15 -16.25 3.71
CA ASP A 179 -0.79 -15.94 3.24
C ASP A 179 -0.84 -14.74 2.28
N ILE A 180 -0.68 -13.54 2.82
CA ILE A 180 -0.68 -12.27 2.08
C ILE A 180 0.47 -12.24 1.06
N SER A 181 1.61 -12.85 1.40
CA SER A 181 2.82 -12.88 0.56
C SER A 181 2.57 -13.60 -0.77
N ARG A 182 1.73 -14.65 -0.79
CA ARG A 182 1.37 -15.35 -2.04
C ARG A 182 0.60 -14.46 -3.01
N ILE A 183 -0.31 -13.62 -2.51
CA ILE A 183 -1.13 -12.73 -3.35
C ILE A 183 -0.27 -11.60 -3.90
N GLN A 184 0.57 -10.99 -3.05
CA GLN A 184 1.52 -9.97 -3.48
C GLN A 184 2.47 -10.52 -4.56
N THR A 185 3.01 -11.72 -4.36
CA THR A 185 3.89 -12.38 -5.33
C THR A 185 3.16 -12.66 -6.66
N ALA A 186 1.88 -13.05 -6.61
CA ALA A 186 1.08 -13.27 -7.81
C ALA A 186 0.79 -11.98 -8.59
N LEU A 187 0.55 -10.86 -7.89
CA LEU A 187 0.33 -9.54 -8.51
C LEU A 187 1.60 -8.99 -9.16
N VAL A 188 2.75 -9.15 -8.51
CA VAL A 188 4.06 -8.74 -9.03
C VAL A 188 4.44 -9.60 -10.24
N LYS A 189 4.23 -10.92 -10.17
CA LYS A 189 4.50 -11.84 -11.29
C LYS A 189 3.59 -11.58 -12.51
N ALA A 190 2.42 -10.98 -12.31
CA ALA A 190 1.54 -10.56 -13.40
C ALA A 190 2.01 -9.27 -14.11
N GLY A 191 3.11 -8.64 -13.67
CA GLY A 191 3.68 -7.43 -14.28
C GLY A 191 2.82 -6.17 -14.11
N THR A 192 1.78 -6.24 -13.27
CA THR A 192 0.80 -5.18 -13.04
C THR A 192 1.22 -4.24 -11.91
N VAL A 193 2.15 -4.69 -11.06
CA VAL A 193 2.54 -4.04 -9.81
C VAL A 193 4.05 -4.22 -9.60
N ALA A 194 4.73 -3.16 -9.17
CA ALA A 194 6.13 -3.26 -8.73
C ALA A 194 6.26 -3.02 -7.23
N TRP A 195 7.40 -3.38 -6.66
CA TRP A 195 7.72 -3.07 -5.28
C TRP A 195 8.30 -1.66 -5.17
N ALA A 196 7.76 -0.84 -4.27
CA ALA A 196 8.36 0.42 -3.86
C ALA A 196 9.50 0.14 -2.87
N GLY A 197 10.56 0.97 -2.93
CA GLY A 197 11.69 0.88 -2.00
C GLY A 197 12.77 -0.13 -2.36
N GLN A 198 12.72 -0.74 -3.56
CA GLN A 198 13.78 -1.61 -4.08
C GLN A 198 14.84 -0.80 -4.86
N SER A 199 16.09 -1.28 -4.82
CA SER A 199 17.24 -0.61 -5.48
C SER A 199 17.19 -0.68 -7.02
N ALA A 200 16.58 -1.72 -7.58
CA ALA A 200 16.31 -1.85 -9.01
C ALA A 200 14.79 -1.83 -9.22
N VAL A 201 14.27 -0.83 -9.93
CA VAL A 201 12.83 -0.62 -10.07
C VAL A 201 12.42 -0.89 -11.51
N ALA A 202 11.50 -1.84 -11.69
CA ALA A 202 10.79 -2.01 -12.96
C ALA A 202 9.77 -0.87 -13.13
N GLU A 203 9.83 -0.19 -14.27
CA GLU A 203 8.84 0.82 -14.65
C GLU A 203 7.47 0.14 -14.84
N VAL A 204 6.47 0.53 -14.06
CA VAL A 204 5.13 -0.08 -14.12
C VAL A 204 4.30 0.69 -15.12
N LYS A 205 3.86 0.02 -16.19
CA LYS A 205 2.84 0.58 -17.08
C LYS A 205 1.47 0.42 -16.43
N ALA A 206 0.61 1.42 -16.61
CA ALA A 206 -0.78 1.34 -16.22
C ALA A 206 -1.37 0.04 -16.79
N ALA A 207 -2.07 -0.70 -15.95
CA ALA A 207 -2.59 -1.98 -16.35
C ALA A 207 -3.71 -1.75 -17.38
N SER A 208 -3.45 -2.10 -18.64
CA SER A 208 -4.41 -1.95 -19.73
C SER A 208 -4.84 -3.32 -20.26
N GLY A 209 -6.15 -3.60 -20.23
CA GLY A 209 -6.77 -4.75 -20.90
C GLY A 209 -7.17 -5.94 -20.01
N LYS A 210 -7.76 -6.96 -20.65
CA LYS A 210 -8.43 -8.17 -20.10
C LYS A 210 -7.69 -8.92 -18.98
N GLY A 211 -6.39 -8.68 -18.80
CA GLY A 211 -5.58 -9.26 -17.71
C GLY A 211 -5.91 -8.72 -16.31
N LEU A 212 -6.43 -7.50 -16.21
CA LEU A 212 -6.89 -6.91 -14.94
C LEU A 212 -8.20 -7.51 -14.47
N ASP A 213 -9.17 -7.70 -15.38
CA ASP A 213 -10.40 -8.41 -15.05
C ASP A 213 -10.07 -9.80 -14.54
N TYR A 214 -9.03 -10.45 -15.08
CA TYR A 214 -8.55 -11.73 -14.59
C TYR A 214 -7.88 -11.65 -13.21
N ALA A 215 -7.05 -10.63 -12.93
CA ALA A 215 -6.40 -10.45 -11.63
C ALA A 215 -7.39 -10.01 -10.53
N ALA A 216 -8.25 -9.04 -10.83
CA ALA A 216 -9.32 -8.57 -9.95
C ALA A 216 -10.37 -9.67 -9.73
N ASN A 217 -10.77 -10.43 -10.76
CA ASN A 217 -11.65 -11.58 -10.58
C ASN A 217 -10.96 -12.72 -9.83
N ARG A 218 -9.65 -12.97 -9.98
CA ARG A 218 -8.93 -13.96 -9.15
C ARG A 218 -8.83 -13.52 -7.70
N VAL A 219 -8.51 -12.25 -7.44
CA VAL A 219 -8.51 -11.71 -6.08
C VAL A 219 -9.91 -11.79 -5.48
N ARG A 220 -10.96 -11.42 -6.24
CA ARG A 220 -12.37 -11.57 -5.82
C ARG A 220 -12.76 -13.03 -5.60
N GLN A 221 -12.37 -13.98 -6.46
CA GLN A 221 -12.63 -15.42 -6.30
C GLN A 221 -11.90 -16.02 -5.10
N VAL A 222 -10.65 -15.63 -4.86
CA VAL A 222 -9.90 -16.03 -3.66
C VAL A 222 -10.53 -15.44 -2.41
N LEU A 223 -11.08 -14.22 -2.48
CA LEU A 223 -11.80 -13.60 -1.37
C LEU A 223 -13.22 -14.20 -1.16
N SER A 224 -13.91 -14.65 -2.21
CA SER A 224 -15.25 -15.27 -2.15
C SER A 224 -15.21 -16.75 -1.76
N GLY A 225 -14.22 -17.52 -2.22
CA GLY A 225 -14.01 -18.91 -1.81
C GLY A 225 -13.64 -19.05 -0.32
N VAL A 226 -13.22 -17.97 0.33
CA VAL A 226 -13.06 -17.91 1.79
C VAL A 226 -14.39 -17.64 2.52
N LYS A 227 -15.40 -17.07 1.85
CA LYS A 227 -16.76 -16.90 2.40
C LYS A 227 -17.60 -18.17 2.31
N GLU A 228 -17.45 -18.99 1.28
CA GLU A 228 -18.20 -20.25 1.14
C GLU A 228 -17.70 -21.36 2.09
N ASN A 229 -16.42 -21.37 2.45
CA ASN A 229 -15.84 -22.29 3.44
C ASN A 229 -16.10 -21.89 4.91
N LEU A 230 -17.10 -21.05 5.16
CA LEU A 230 -17.55 -20.62 6.49
C LEU A 230 -19.04 -20.95 6.76
N LYS A 231 -19.66 -21.78 5.91
CA LYS A 231 -20.87 -22.53 6.25
C LYS A 231 -20.52 -23.96 6.63
#